data_AF-A0AAW8DDP2-F1
#
_entry.id   AF-A0AAW8DDP2-F1
#
_cell.length_a   1.000
_cell.length_b   1.000
_cell.length_c   1.000
_cell.angle_alpha   90.00
_cell.angle_beta   90.00
_cell.angle_gamma   90.00
#
_symmetry.space_group_name_H-M   'P 1'
#
loop_
_entity.id
_entity.type
_entity.pdbx_description
1 polymer ?
#
loop_
_entity_poly.entity_id
_entity_poly.type
_entity_poly.pdbx_seq_one_letter_code
_entity_poly.pdbx_strand_id
1 'polypeptide(L)' 'MSTTFPAKYAGICGTCSSPINPGEEITRTLKDDYTHVECPEPELDALKGRPACPSCWMVGPCDCD' A
#
# COMPACT_ATOMS: atom_id res chain seq x y z
N MET A 1 -0.87 -5.33 -10.35
CA MET A 1 -2.25 -4.97 -9.99
C MET A 1 -2.49 -5.55 -8.60
N SER A 2 -2.69 -4.70 -7.61
CA SER A 2 -3.09 -5.12 -6.26
C SER A 2 -4.54 -5.60 -6.34
N THR A 3 -4.80 -6.87 -6.06
CA THR A 3 -6.17 -7.40 -6.06
C THR A 3 -6.78 -7.14 -4.69
N THR A 4 -7.91 -6.44 -4.67
CA THR A 4 -8.73 -6.28 -3.46
C THR A 4 -9.76 -7.39 -3.37
N PHE A 5 -10.10 -7.79 -2.14
CA PHE A 5 -11.09 -8.83 -1.89
C PHE A 5 -11.74 -8.63 -0.51
N PRO A 6 -12.99 -9.08 -0.32
CA PRO A 6 -13.63 -9.01 0.97
C PRO A 6 -12.97 -9.98 1.96
N ALA A 7 -12.69 -9.51 3.17
CA ALA A 7 -12.16 -10.33 4.24
C ALA A 7 -13.13 -11.46 4.59
N LYS A 8 -12.68 -12.71 4.53
CA LYS A 8 -13.48 -13.86 4.98
C LYS A 8 -13.39 -14.10 6.49
N TYR A 9 -12.29 -13.68 7.10
CA TYR A 9 -11.96 -13.92 8.49
C TYR A 9 -11.57 -12.61 9.15
N ALA A 10 -11.78 -12.52 10.47
CA ALA A 10 -11.28 -11.41 11.25
C ALA A 10 -9.74 -11.44 11.30
N GLY A 11 -9.11 -10.27 11.31
CA GLY A 11 -7.67 -10.12 11.36
C GLY A 11 -7.25 -8.78 11.97
N ILE A 12 -5.96 -8.46 11.92
CA ILE A 12 -5.42 -7.15 12.30
C ILE A 12 -4.77 -6.54 11.06
N CYS A 13 -5.07 -5.28 10.80
CA CYS A 13 -4.45 -4.54 9.70
C CYS A 13 -2.97 -4.27 10.00
N GLY A 14 -2.08 -4.70 9.09
CA GLY A 14 -0.64 -4.49 9.22
C GLY A 14 -0.19 -3.02 9.19
N THR A 15 -1.06 -2.08 8.77
CA THR A 15 -0.74 -0.65 8.68
C THR A 15 -1.25 0.14 9.88
N CYS A 16 -2.56 0.11 10.14
CA CYS A 16 -3.18 0.94 11.18
C CYS A 16 -3.34 0.22 12.53
N SER A 17 -2.99 -1.08 12.61
CA SER A 17 -3.19 -1.95 13.78
C SER A 17 -4.65 -2.09 14.24
N SER A 18 -5.62 -1.57 13.47
CA SER A 18 -7.04 -1.76 13.74
C SER A 18 -7.51 -3.16 13.31
N PRO A 19 -8.56 -3.70 13.95
CA PRO A 19 -9.15 -4.96 13.52
C PRO A 19 -9.74 -4.86 12.12
N ILE A 20 -9.51 -5.90 11.33
CA ILE A 20 -10.20 -6.17 10.06
C ILE A 20 -11.39 -7.07 10.38
N ASN A 21 -12.59 -6.64 9.99
CA ASN A 21 -13.80 -7.41 10.17
C ASN A 21 -14.16 -8.20 8.89
N PRO A 22 -14.80 -9.37 9.03
CA PRO A 22 -15.31 -10.10 7.87
C PRO A 22 -16.27 -9.23 7.05
N GLY A 23 -16.09 -9.21 5.74
CA GLY A 23 -16.85 -8.37 4.81
C GLY A 23 -16.21 -7.02 4.48
N GLU A 24 -15.21 -6.57 5.24
CA GLU A 24 -14.44 -5.37 4.89
C GLU A 24 -13.55 -5.63 3.67
N GLU A 25 -13.38 -4.61 2.83
CA GLU A 25 -12.51 -4.71 1.67
C GLU A 25 -11.04 -4.57 2.09
N ILE A 26 -10.25 -5.60 1.77
CA ILE A 26 -8.83 -5.67 2.11
C ILE A 26 -7.98 -5.94 0.88
N THR A 27 -6.70 -5.62 1.00
CA THR A 27 -5.66 -5.95 0.03
C THR A 27 -4.56 -6.74 0.71
N ARG A 28 -3.76 -7.43 -0.10
CA ARG A 28 -2.55 -8.11 0.35
C ARG A 28 -1.33 -7.34 -0.13
N THR A 29 -0.45 -7.00 0.79
CA THR A 29 0.81 -6.32 0.50
C THR A 29 1.83 -7.28 -0.14
N LEU A 30 2.90 -6.73 -0.71
CA LEU A 30 4.02 -7.53 -1.26
C LEU A 30 4.75 -8.37 -0.20
N LYS A 31 4.59 -8.04 1.09
CA LYS A 31 5.19 -8.76 2.22
C LYS A 31 4.29 -9.86 2.80
N ASP A 32 3.18 -10.17 2.13
CA ASP A 32 2.16 -11.14 2.55
C ASP A 32 1.26 -10.68 3.72
N ASP A 33 1.39 -9.44 4.19
CA ASP A 33 0.48 -8.85 5.17
C ASP A 33 -0.87 -8.43 4.56
N TYR A 34 -1.93 -8.48 5.38
CA TYR A 34 -3.27 -7.98 5.04
C TYR A 34 -3.48 -6.57 5.58
N THR A 35 -3.99 -5.68 4.73
CA THR A 35 -4.28 -4.29 5.09
C THR A 35 -5.64 -3.88 4.54
N HIS A 36 -6.31 -2.94 5.19
CA HIS A 36 -7.47 -2.27 4.60
C HIS A 36 -7.07 -1.59 3.29
N VAL A 37 -7.98 -1.55 2.31
CA VAL A 37 -7.75 -0.85 1.03
C VAL A 37 -7.55 0.66 1.25
N GLU A 38 -8.19 1.21 2.28
CA GLU A 38 -8.12 2.63 2.63
C GLU A 38 -6.81 3.00 3.34
N CYS A 39 -6.09 2.01 3.87
CA CYS A 39 -4.81 2.26 4.52
C CYS A 39 -3.75 2.56 3.47
N PRO A 40 -2.95 3.63 3.65
CA PRO A 40 -1.87 3.93 2.71
C PRO A 40 -0.87 2.78 2.70
N GLU A 41 -0.48 2.34 1.51
CA GLU A 41 0.66 1.43 1.36
C GLU A 41 1.92 2.17 1.85
N PRO A 42 2.63 1.66 2.88
CA PRO A 42 3.71 2.39 3.53
C PRO A 42 4.86 2.71 2.57
N GLU A 43 5.09 1.86 1.56
CA GLU A 43 6.11 2.09 0.53
C GLU A 43 5.74 3.25 -0.41
N LEU A 44 4.45 3.36 -0.78
CA LEU A 44 3.95 4.48 -1.58
C LEU A 44 3.88 5.77 -0.77
N ASP A 45 3.49 5.70 0.51
CA ASP A 45 3.42 6.88 1.36
C ASP A 45 4.82 7.47 1.62
N ALA A 46 5.86 6.64 1.70
CA ALA A 46 7.25 7.09 1.78
C ALA A 46 7.74 7.87 0.54
N LEU A 47 7.09 7.68 -0.62
CA LEU A 47 7.37 8.40 -1.86
C LEU A 47 6.52 9.67 -2.02
N LYS A 48 5.47 9.84 -1.21
CA LYS A 48 4.55 10.97 -1.29
C LYS A 48 5.28 12.29 -1.03
N GLY A 49 5.06 13.28 -1.88
CA GLY A 49 5.68 14.61 -1.77
C GLY A 49 7.14 14.70 -2.24
N ARG A 50 7.75 13.59 -2.67
CA ARG A 50 9.08 13.64 -3.31
C ARG A 50 8.94 14.18 -4.74
N PRO A 51 9.87 15.04 -5.21
CA PRO A 51 9.83 15.54 -6.58
C PRO A 51 10.09 14.41 -7.59
N ALA A 52 9.34 14.41 -8.69
CA ALA A 52 9.62 13.53 -9.82
C ALA A 52 10.77 14.11 -10.66
N CYS A 53 11.63 13.24 -11.20
CA CYS A 53 12.67 13.66 -12.13
C CYS A 53 12.03 14.31 -13.39
N PRO A 54 12.42 15.53 -13.81
CA PRO A 54 11.82 16.17 -14.97
C PRO A 54 12.13 15.46 -16.29
N SER A 55 13.21 14.65 -16.33
CA SER A 55 13.66 13.93 -17.53
C SER A 55 12.96 12.59 -17.73
N CYS A 56 12.85 11.77 -16.68
CA CYS A 56 12.28 10.42 -16.77
C CYS A 56 11.00 10.21 -15.94
N TRP A 57 10.56 11.23 -15.21
CA TRP A 57 9.29 11.25 -14.46
C TRP A 57 9.18 10.20 -13.34
N MET A 58 10.30 9.61 -12.91
CA MET A 58 10.35 8.71 -11.75
C MET A 58 10.55 9.47 -10.43
N VAL A 59 9.91 8.99 -9.36
CA VAL A 59 10.07 9.49 -7.99
C VAL A 59 11.10 8.63 -7.26
N GLY A 60 12.37 8.90 -7.56
CA GLY A 60 13.57 8.27 -6.97
C GLY A 60 13.78 6.79 -7.31
N PRO A 61 14.98 6.26 -6.98
CA PRO A 61 16.23 6.68 -7.61
C PRO A 61 16.18 6.49 -9.14
N CYS A 62 16.69 7.46 -9.90
CA CYS A 62 16.80 7.38 -11.36
C CYS A 62 18.23 7.69 -11.81
N ASP A 63 18.70 7.03 -12.87
CA ASP A 63 20.06 7.14 -13.40
C ASP A 63 20.21 8.29 -14.42
N CYS A 64 19.37 9.32 -14.31
CA CYS A 64 19.46 10.49 -15.17
C CYS A 64 20.52 11.44 -14.58
N ASP A 65 21.78 11.21 -14.94
CA ASP A 65 22.89 12.18 -14.77
C ASP A 65 22.74 13.36 -15.75
#